data_AF-A0A929II03-F1
#
_entry.id   AF-A0A929II03-F1
#
_cell.length_a   1.000
_cell.length_b   1.000
_cell.length_c   1.000
_cell.angle_alpha   90.00
_cell.angle_beta   90.00
_cell.angle_gamma   90.00
#
_symmetry.space_group_name_H-M   'P 1'
#
loop_
_entity.id
_entity.type
_entity.pdbx_description
1 polymer ?
#
loop_
_entity_poly.entity_id
_entity_poly.type
_entity_poly.pdbx_seq_one_letter_code
_entity_poly.pdbx_strand_id
1 'polypeptide(L)'
;MARKRRETAFTAPFLKRLSLLPEKMEHGWPFNLPLLRGGDLEIAFDRPVTILVGENGSGKSTLLEGIAAAAGFSEQGGDSGHGAGGPQDWSPLAPALRLSWLPKVGQGFFMRAESFFN
;
A
#
# COMPACT_ATOMS: atom_id res chain seq x y z
N MET A 1 15.31 11.35 -23.35
CA MET A 1 14.39 10.56 -24.22
C MET A 1 13.16 10.20 -23.40
N ALA A 2 11.98 10.71 -23.77
CA ALA A 2 10.73 10.37 -23.07
C ALA A 2 10.35 8.92 -23.37
N ARG A 3 10.20 8.10 -22.32
CA ARG A 3 9.85 6.68 -22.46
C ARG A 3 8.43 6.57 -23.03
N LYS A 4 8.30 5.99 -24.23
CA LYS A 4 7.01 5.81 -24.94
C LYS A 4 6.01 5.10 -24.02
N ARG A 5 4.85 5.70 -23.83
CA ARG A 5 3.73 5.21 -23.01
C ARG A 5 3.28 3.84 -23.55
N ARG A 6 3.52 2.76 -22.81
CA ARG A 6 2.88 1.47 -23.10
C ARG A 6 1.47 1.54 -22.54
N GLU A 7 0.48 1.68 -23.41
CA GLU A 7 -0.92 1.46 -23.03
C GLU A 7 -1.06 -0.01 -22.63
N THR A 8 -1.43 -0.27 -21.38
CA THR A 8 -1.65 -1.63 -20.89
C THR A 8 -2.99 -2.11 -21.40
N ALA A 9 -3.05 -3.29 -22.03
CA ALA A 9 -4.31 -3.94 -22.39
C ALA A 9 -5.18 -4.33 -21.17
N PHE A 10 -4.62 -4.24 -19.97
CA PHE A 10 -5.29 -4.53 -18.71
C PHE A 10 -5.99 -3.30 -18.16
N THR A 11 -7.23 -3.48 -17.70
CA THR A 11 -7.98 -2.50 -16.93
C THR A 11 -7.73 -2.68 -15.43
N ALA A 12 -7.98 -1.61 -14.67
CA ALA A 12 -7.96 -1.67 -13.21
C ALA A 12 -8.93 -2.77 -12.70
N PRO A 13 -8.68 -3.36 -11.51
CA PRO A 13 -7.59 -3.04 -10.57
C PRO A 13 -6.24 -3.67 -10.95
N PHE A 14 -5.14 -2.92 -10.80
CA PHE A 14 -3.78 -3.41 -11.09
C PHE A 14 -3.15 -4.14 -9.91
N LEU A 15 -3.37 -3.66 -8.68
CA LEU A 15 -3.15 -4.44 -7.47
C LEU A 15 -4.26 -5.48 -7.40
N LYS A 16 -3.90 -6.76 -7.31
CA LYS A 16 -4.84 -7.89 -7.29
C LYS A 16 -5.01 -8.50 -5.92
N ARG A 17 -3.93 -8.50 -5.12
CA ARG A 17 -3.94 -9.06 -3.77
C ARG A 17 -2.98 -8.33 -2.86
N LEU A 18 -3.40 -8.19 -1.61
CA LEU A 18 -2.59 -7.84 -0.46
C LEU A 18 -2.64 -9.00 0.54
N SER A 19 -1.50 -9.42 1.07
CA SER A 19 -1.45 -10.36 2.19
C SER A 19 -0.40 -9.95 3.21
N LEU A 20 -0.61 -10.29 4.48
CA LEU A 20 0.44 -10.27 5.49
C LEU A 20 1.41 -11.45 5.30
N LEU A 21 2.65 -11.24 5.74
CA LEU A 21 3.71 -12.24 5.82
C LEU A 21 4.00 -12.48 7.31
N PRO A 22 3.39 -13.51 7.95
CA PRO A 22 3.53 -13.77 9.38
C PRO A 22 4.98 -13.87 9.85
N GLU A 23 5.86 -14.41 9.01
CA GLU A 23 7.29 -14.58 9.29
C GLU A 23 8.06 -13.25 9.38
N LYS A 24 7.44 -12.14 8.97
CA LYS A 24 8.00 -10.78 9.06
C LYS A 24 7.29 -9.90 10.08
N MET A 25 6.32 -10.44 10.82
CA MET A 25 5.63 -9.71 11.87
C MET A 25 6.51 -9.60 13.10
N GLU A 26 6.71 -8.38 13.58
CA GLU A 26 7.36 -8.11 14.86
C GLU A 26 6.33 -8.07 16.00
N HIS A 27 6.82 -7.97 17.25
CA HIS A 27 5.96 -7.79 18.41
C HIS A 27 5.54 -6.33 18.59
N GLY A 28 4.28 -6.11 18.95
CA GLY A 28 3.75 -4.78 19.27
C GLY A 28 3.14 -4.07 18.07
N TRP A 29 3.19 -2.74 18.06
CA TRP A 29 2.63 -1.94 16.97
C TRP A 29 3.49 -2.09 15.70
N PRO A 30 2.91 -2.22 14.49
CA PRO A 30 1.48 -2.14 14.17
C PRO A 30 0.75 -3.50 14.27
N PHE A 31 1.45 -4.60 14.52
CA PHE A 31 0.89 -5.96 14.48
C PHE A 31 -0.09 -6.29 15.63
N ASN A 32 -0.16 -5.47 16.68
CA ASN A 32 -1.15 -5.61 17.75
C ASN A 32 -2.52 -4.97 17.42
N LEU A 33 -2.62 -4.23 16.31
CA LEU A 33 -3.86 -3.60 15.84
C LEU A 33 -4.91 -4.68 15.49
N PRO A 34 -6.21 -4.42 15.74
CA PRO A 34 -7.27 -5.40 15.52
C PRO A 34 -7.26 -6.03 14.11
N LEU A 35 -6.99 -5.24 13.07
CA LEU A 35 -6.95 -5.68 11.68
C LEU A 35 -5.75 -6.59 11.35
N LEU A 36 -4.67 -6.53 12.13
CA LEU A 36 -3.38 -7.17 11.81
C LEU A 36 -2.99 -8.30 12.76
N ARG A 37 -3.61 -8.35 13.95
CA ARG A 37 -3.24 -9.27 15.05
C ARG A 37 -3.27 -10.75 14.68
N GLY A 38 -4.17 -11.16 13.78
CA GLY A 38 -4.29 -12.56 13.36
C GLY A 38 -3.18 -13.04 12.43
N GLY A 39 -2.44 -12.13 11.78
CA GLY A 39 -1.44 -12.46 10.77
C GLY A 39 -2.02 -13.09 9.50
N ASP A 40 -3.34 -13.22 9.40
CA ASP A 40 -4.09 -13.88 8.33
C ASP A 40 -4.77 -12.89 7.37
N LEU A 41 -4.45 -11.59 7.50
CA LEU A 41 -5.02 -10.57 6.62
C LEU A 41 -4.67 -10.87 5.17
N GLU A 42 -5.70 -11.15 4.39
CA GLU A 42 -5.65 -11.26 2.94
C GLU A 42 -6.81 -10.46 2.33
N ILE A 43 -6.50 -9.60 1.36
CA ILE A 43 -7.47 -8.78 0.63
C ILE A 43 -7.29 -9.03 -0.86
N ALA A 44 -8.37 -9.47 -1.51
CA ALA A 44 -8.46 -9.51 -2.97
C ALA A 44 -9.09 -8.20 -3.48
N PHE A 45 -8.48 -7.62 -4.52
CA PHE A 45 -9.01 -6.43 -5.19
C PHE A 45 -9.67 -6.87 -6.51
N ASP A 46 -10.99 -7.03 -6.47
CA ASP A 46 -11.81 -7.40 -7.63
C ASP A 46 -12.44 -6.16 -8.30
N ARG A 47 -12.44 -5.00 -7.63
CA ARG A 47 -12.96 -3.72 -8.15
C ARG A 47 -11.88 -2.63 -8.21
N PRO A 48 -12.00 -1.68 -9.15
CA PRO A 48 -11.11 -0.51 -9.22
C PRO A 48 -11.15 0.40 -7.98
N VAL A 49 -12.26 0.35 -7.21
CA VAL A 49 -12.46 1.14 -6.00
C VAL A 49 -12.72 0.19 -4.84
N THR A 50 -11.95 0.36 -3.75
CA THR A 50 -12.09 -0.40 -2.50
C THR A 50 -12.17 0.60 -1.35
N ILE A 51 -13.14 0.41 -0.46
CA ILE A 51 -13.36 1.29 0.69
C ILE A 51 -13.12 0.48 1.96
N LEU A 52 -12.19 0.93 2.81
CA LEU A 52 -11.92 0.32 4.11
C LEU A 52 -12.79 0.99 5.17
N VAL A 53 -13.66 0.21 5.83
CA VAL A 53 -14.60 0.67 6.87
C VAL A 53 -14.38 -0.10 8.17
N GLY A 54 -14.54 0.56 9.31
CA GLY A 54 -14.39 -0.04 10.63
C GLY A 54 -14.14 1.01 11.72
N GLU A 55 -14.08 0.58 12.97
CA GLU A 55 -13.93 1.45 14.15
C GLU A 55 -12.61 2.25 14.16
N ASN A 56 -12.60 3.37 14.89
CA ASN A 56 -11.38 4.14 15.11
C ASN A 56 -10.36 3.30 15.89
N GLY A 57 -9.08 3.34 15.46
CA GLY A 57 -8.03 2.51 16.04
C GLY A 57 -8.00 1.06 15.54
N SER A 58 -8.88 0.64 14.61
CA SER A 58 -8.85 -0.72 14.06
C SER A 58 -7.63 -1.02 13.17
N GLY A 59 -6.94 0.01 12.68
CA GLY A 59 -5.74 -0.10 11.84
C GLY A 59 -5.93 0.25 10.36
N LYS A 60 -7.05 0.85 9.96
CA LYS A 60 -7.35 1.23 8.56
C LYS A 60 -6.29 2.16 7.94
N SER A 61 -5.99 3.27 8.61
CA SER A 61 -5.01 4.24 8.12
C SER A 61 -3.61 3.63 8.06
N THR A 62 -3.24 2.86 9.10
CA THR A 62 -1.96 2.12 9.16
C THR A 62 -1.84 1.11 8.02
N LEU A 63 -2.92 0.40 7.65
CA LEU A 63 -2.93 -0.48 6.50
C LEU A 63 -2.73 0.30 5.19
N LEU A 64 -3.44 1.43 5.02
CA LEU A 64 -3.34 2.26 3.82
C LEU A 64 -1.92 2.82 3.64
N GLU A 65 -1.32 3.31 4.73
CA GLU A 65 0.07 3.75 4.79
C GLU A 65 1.06 2.62 4.47
N GLY A 66 0.86 1.44 5.05
CA GLY A 66 1.67 0.26 4.74
C GLY A 66 1.59 -0.14 3.27
N ILE A 67 0.39 -0.13 2.67
CA ILE A 67 0.21 -0.38 1.23
C ILE A 67 0.96 0.67 0.41
N ALA A 68 0.87 1.96 0.78
CA ALA A 68 1.53 3.05 0.08
C ALA A 68 3.06 2.92 0.14
N ALA A 69 3.62 2.69 1.32
CA ALA A 69 5.04 2.42 1.54
C ALA A 69 5.51 1.19 0.75
N ALA A 70 4.79 0.07 0.81
CA ALA A 70 5.11 -1.15 0.07
C ALA A 70 4.98 -0.99 -1.46
N ALA A 71 4.13 -0.07 -1.91
CA ALA A 71 4.00 0.32 -3.32
C ALA A 71 5.08 1.33 -3.78
N GLY A 72 5.88 1.87 -2.86
CA GLY A 72 6.99 2.78 -3.14
C GLY A 72 6.62 4.27 -3.10
N PHE A 73 5.52 4.64 -2.46
CA PHE A 73 5.17 6.05 -2.23
C PHE A 73 5.95 6.64 -1.04
N SER A 74 6.15 7.95 -1.06
CA SER A 74 6.73 8.71 0.06
C SER A 74 5.72 8.87 1.20
N GLU A 75 6.22 9.11 2.40
CA GLU A 75 5.39 9.41 3.58
C GLU A 75 4.51 10.65 3.37
N GLN A 76 5.01 11.67 2.67
CA GLN A 76 4.29 12.92 2.41
C GLN A 76 3.12 12.73 1.42
N GLY A 77 3.09 11.62 0.68
CA GLY A 77 2.20 11.42 -0.44
C GLY A 77 2.69 12.09 -1.72
N GLY A 78 1.82 12.15 -2.73
CA GLY A 78 2.15 12.68 -4.05
C GLY A 78 2.27 11.60 -5.12
N ASP A 79 2.81 11.98 -6.27
CA ASP A 79 3.06 11.07 -7.37
C ASP A 79 4.22 10.12 -7.06
N SER A 80 4.16 8.91 -7.61
CA SER A 80 5.29 7.99 -7.57
C SER A 80 6.40 8.48 -8.51
N GLY A 81 7.18 9.46 -8.05
CA GLY A 81 8.34 10.00 -8.75
C GLY A 81 9.31 8.88 -9.17
N HIS A 82 9.76 8.95 -10.42
CA HIS A 82 10.58 7.95 -11.10
C HIS A 82 11.94 7.71 -10.43
N GLY A 83 12.01 6.80 -9.45
CA GLY A 83 13.28 6.34 -8.89
C GLY A 83 13.12 5.01 -8.17
N ALA A 84 13.88 4.01 -8.60
CA ALA A 84 14.04 2.79 -7.83
C ALA A 84 14.60 3.14 -6.44
N GLY A 85 13.84 2.84 -5.38
CA GLY A 85 14.38 2.71 -4.02
C GLY A 85 14.60 3.98 -3.19
N GLY A 86 13.52 4.71 -2.87
CA GLY A 86 13.48 5.59 -1.68
C GLY A 86 12.81 4.87 -0.49
N PRO A 87 13.08 5.25 0.78
CA PRO A 87 13.04 4.34 1.92
C PRO A 87 11.66 3.70 2.15
N GLN A 88 11.64 2.38 2.21
CA GLN A 88 10.51 1.59 2.71
C GLN A 88 10.33 1.72 4.24
N ASP A 89 11.19 2.52 4.87
CA ASP A 89 11.43 2.52 6.32
C ASP A 89 10.44 3.40 7.09
N TRP A 90 9.58 4.16 6.41
CA TRP A 90 8.60 5.01 7.09
C TRP A 90 7.37 4.24 7.57
N SER A 91 7.18 2.99 7.11
CA SER A 91 6.11 2.12 7.59
C SER A 91 6.67 0.80 8.10
N PRO A 92 6.58 0.51 9.42
CA PRO A 92 6.98 -0.80 9.95
C PRO A 92 6.08 -1.94 9.46
N LEU A 93 4.90 -1.62 8.88
CA LEU A 93 4.02 -2.62 8.28
C LEU A 93 4.51 -3.07 6.89
N ALA A 94 5.12 -2.16 6.11
CA ALA A 94 5.43 -2.40 4.71
C ALA A 94 6.29 -3.64 4.44
N PRO A 95 7.36 -3.94 5.21
CA PRO A 95 8.16 -5.15 5.00
C PRO A 95 7.35 -6.45 5.14
N ALA A 96 6.30 -6.44 5.96
CA ALA A 96 5.40 -7.56 6.23
C ALA A 96 4.20 -7.63 5.27
N LEU A 97 4.07 -6.71 4.31
CA LEU A 97 3.03 -6.78 3.28
C LEU A 97 3.56 -7.36 1.97
N ARG A 98 2.78 -8.25 1.37
CA ARG A 98 2.99 -8.75 0.02
C ARG A 98 1.93 -8.21 -0.92
N LEU A 99 2.37 -7.43 -1.91
CA LEU A 99 1.52 -6.88 -2.96
C LEU A 99 1.66 -7.70 -4.25
N SER A 100 0.55 -8.25 -4.75
CA SER A 100 0.50 -8.98 -6.02
C SER A 100 -0.18 -8.14 -7.08
N TRP A 101 0.48 -7.95 -8.22
CA TRP A 101 0.04 -7.03 -9.27
C TRP A 101 -0.15 -7.72 -10.63
N LEU A 102 -1.03 -7.19 -11.47
CA LEU A 102 -1.19 -7.62 -12.86
C LEU A 102 -1.70 -6.48 -13.76
N PRO A 103 -0.82 -5.83 -14.56
CA PRO A 103 0.63 -5.76 -14.38
C PRO A 103 1.01 -4.88 -13.18
N LYS A 104 2.27 -4.94 -12.73
CA LYS A 104 2.80 -3.95 -11.79
C LYS A 104 2.87 -2.58 -12.47
N VAL A 105 2.13 -1.62 -11.92
CA VAL A 105 2.18 -0.22 -12.35
C VAL A 105 3.14 0.54 -11.43
N GLY A 106 4.03 1.33 -12.03
CA GLY A 106 4.97 2.20 -11.30
C GLY A 106 4.54 3.66 -11.29
N GLN A 107 3.30 3.94 -11.71
CA GLN A 107 2.68 5.26 -11.72
C GLN A 107 1.41 5.19 -10.89
N GLY A 108 1.28 6.11 -9.94
CA GLY A 108 0.09 6.28 -9.13
C GLY A 108 0.22 7.51 -8.25
N PHE A 109 -0.75 7.69 -7.36
CA PHE A 109 -0.78 8.81 -6.42
C PHE A 109 -1.22 8.32 -5.05
N PHE A 110 -0.51 8.73 -4.00
CA PHE A 110 -0.93 8.51 -2.61
C PHE A 110 -1.43 9.83 -2.02
N MET A 111 -2.74 9.92 -1.76
CA MET A 111 -3.37 11.08 -1.14
C MET A 111 -3.40 10.93 0.38
N ARG A 112 -2.91 11.96 1.08
CA ARG A 112 -3.09 12.14 2.53
C ARG A 112 -3.89 13.41 2.77
N ALA A 113 -4.92 13.35 3.60
CA ALA A 113 -5.70 14.55 3.95
C ALA A 113 -4.85 15.59 4.70
N GLU A 114 -3.88 15.13 5.48
CA GLU A 114 -3.05 15.98 6.35
C GLU A 114 -1.98 16.79 5.60
N SER A 115 -1.59 16.36 4.40
CA SER A 115 -0.46 16.95 3.67
C SER A 115 -0.80 18.20 2.85
N PHE A 116 -2.09 18.57 2.70
CA PHE A 116 -2.52 19.67 1.83
C PHE A 116 -2.84 20.99 2.55
N PHE A 117 -2.63 21.05 3.87
CA PHE A 117 -2.96 22.24 4.68
C PHE A 117 -1.76 23.11 5.08
N ASN A 118 -0.57 22.86 4.51
CA ASN A 118 0.65 23.61 4.81
C ASN A 118 1.08 24.53 3.67
#